data_AF-A0A932YFA0-F1
#
_entry.id   AF-A0A932YFA0-F1
#
_cell.length_a   1.000
_cell.length_b   1.000
_cell.length_c   1.000
_cell.angle_alpha   90.00
_cell.angle_beta   90.00
_cell.angle_gamma   90.00
#
_symmetry.space_group_name_H-M   'P 1'
#
loop_
_entity.id
_entity.type
_entity.pdbx_description
1 polymer ?
#
loop_
_entity_poly.entity_id
_entity_poly.type
_entity_poly.pdbx_seq_one_letter_code
_entity_poly.pdbx_strand_id
1 'polypeptide(L)'
;MPEQTFKNPSLGYAQELLKRWKDVPWRGDVLLRIGHTSLWGDIERTFRTDIKGRPNFFLRALGLLGTIPGWLGGKLNRDNFYNPFTNTVHVFRPVLATGMHEVGHAKFFDERTHRNLWVGATLLPFIIDRLIAPWPFLRIPIYTSFLEWQANVRAMKQFFTDTEREEALRVMEPAFGTYLPTDVLSLAAPFIPGGFAWMLAAPIAGAVAGHIVNRLPWNGIKDRKERFGYVFEGKKAPVADALDDTQVRFASARAPATSRKI
;
A
#
# COMPACT_ATOMS: atom_id res chain seq x y z
N MET A 1 8.98 6.21 -14.12
CA MET A 1 10.46 6.18 -13.99
C MET A 1 10.97 4.79 -14.30
N PRO A 2 11.35 4.49 -15.56
CA PRO A 2 11.83 3.16 -15.97
C PRO A 2 13.12 2.74 -15.26
N GLU A 3 14.00 3.70 -14.95
CA GLU A 3 15.34 3.43 -14.38
C GLU A 3 15.32 2.90 -12.94
N GLN A 4 14.23 3.10 -12.20
CA GLN A 4 14.12 2.66 -10.80
C GLN A 4 13.45 1.30 -10.65
N THR A 5 12.78 0.80 -11.69
CA THR A 5 11.96 -0.42 -11.63
C THR A 5 12.75 -1.66 -11.22
N PHE A 6 14.02 -1.75 -11.63
CA PHE A 6 14.89 -2.90 -11.35
C PHE A 6 15.98 -2.64 -10.32
N LYS A 7 16.06 -1.43 -9.76
CA LYS A 7 17.03 -1.13 -8.71
C LYS A 7 16.61 -1.79 -7.40
N ASN A 8 17.52 -2.57 -6.82
CA ASN A 8 17.31 -3.07 -5.45
C ASN A 8 17.30 -1.89 -4.48
N PRO A 9 16.52 -1.95 -3.38
CA PRO A 9 16.61 -0.97 -2.33
C PRO A 9 17.99 -0.97 -1.68
N SER A 10 18.56 0.22 -1.46
CA SER A 10 19.81 0.37 -0.73
C SER A 10 19.59 0.19 0.77
N LEU A 11 20.68 0.02 1.51
CA LEU A 11 20.62 0.02 2.98
C LEU A 11 20.10 1.35 3.53
N GLY A 12 20.58 2.48 2.99
CA GLY A 12 20.10 3.81 3.37
C GLY A 12 18.59 3.97 3.17
N TYR A 13 18.04 3.47 2.06
CA TYR A 13 16.59 3.46 1.85
C TYR A 13 15.86 2.62 2.92
N ALA A 14 16.39 1.44 3.25
CA ALA A 14 15.80 0.58 4.26
C ALA A 14 15.78 1.25 5.66
N GLN A 15 16.86 1.93 6.03
CA GLN A 15 16.97 2.71 7.25
C GLN A 15 16.03 3.91 7.24
N GLU A 16 15.91 4.58 6.09
CA GLU A 16 15.03 5.72 5.91
C GLU A 16 13.56 5.34 6.11
N LEU A 17 13.17 4.20 5.53
CA LEU A 17 11.86 3.59 5.75
C LEU A 17 11.71 3.27 7.24
N LEU A 18 12.66 2.53 7.84
CA LEU A 18 12.69 2.16 9.27
C LEU A 18 12.51 3.33 10.23
N LYS A 19 13.19 4.44 9.96
CA LYS A 19 13.07 5.66 10.75
C LYS A 19 11.63 6.16 10.83
N ARG A 20 10.83 6.00 9.78
CA ARG A 20 9.43 6.44 9.71
C ARG A 20 8.45 5.44 10.31
N TRP A 21 8.71 4.13 10.24
CA TRP A 21 7.74 3.13 10.69
C TRP A 21 8.00 2.52 12.07
N LYS A 22 9.22 2.63 12.61
CA LYS A 22 9.58 2.03 13.91
C LYS A 22 8.70 2.54 15.07
N ASP A 23 8.23 3.79 14.98
CA ASP A 23 7.45 4.46 16.03
C ASP A 23 5.94 4.40 15.76
N VAL A 24 5.51 3.73 14.68
CA VAL A 24 4.08 3.55 14.39
C VAL A 24 3.47 2.65 15.48
N PRO A 25 2.38 3.08 16.13
CA PRO A 25 1.77 2.30 17.21
C PRO A 25 0.98 1.13 16.63
N TRP A 26 1.64 -0.02 16.47
CA TRP A 26 1.05 -1.25 15.95
C TRP A 26 0.25 -1.99 17.02
N ARG A 27 -0.93 -2.52 16.67
CA ARG A 27 -1.71 -3.44 17.51
C ARG A 27 -1.33 -4.91 17.24
N GLY A 28 -0.93 -5.21 16.01
CA GLY A 28 -0.48 -6.51 15.55
C GLY A 28 0.99 -6.54 15.17
N ASP A 29 1.45 -7.72 14.77
CA ASP A 29 2.84 -7.93 14.36
C ASP A 29 2.94 -7.76 12.84
N VAL A 30 3.47 -6.63 12.37
CA VAL A 30 3.70 -6.37 10.94
C VAL A 30 5.14 -6.73 10.58
N LEU A 31 5.32 -7.57 9.56
CA LEU A 31 6.64 -7.87 9.01
C LEU A 31 6.90 -6.97 7.81
N LEU A 32 8.08 -6.36 7.73
CA LEU A 32 8.52 -5.61 6.57
C LEU A 32 9.68 -6.33 5.89
N ARG A 33 9.53 -6.65 4.60
CA ARG A 33 10.57 -7.23 3.76
C ARG A 33 10.99 -6.22 2.71
N ILE A 34 12.26 -5.85 2.73
CA ILE A 34 12.84 -4.87 1.82
C ILE A 34 13.76 -5.60 0.85
N GLY A 35 13.56 -5.38 -0.46
CA GLY A 35 14.32 -5.96 -1.56
C GLY A 35 14.07 -7.44 -1.82
N HIS A 36 13.14 -8.09 -1.09
CA HIS A 36 12.93 -9.53 -1.21
C HIS A 36 11.49 -9.95 -0.85
N THR A 37 11.17 -11.19 -1.23
CA THR A 37 9.98 -11.93 -0.79
C THR A 37 10.39 -13.36 -0.41
N SER A 38 9.58 -14.05 0.41
CA SER A 38 9.81 -15.46 0.74
C SER A 38 8.48 -16.17 0.75
N LEU A 39 8.20 -16.93 -0.33
CA LEU A 39 6.98 -17.73 -0.44
C LEU A 39 6.81 -18.64 0.78
N TRP A 40 7.85 -19.41 1.11
CA TRP A 40 7.82 -20.32 2.25
C TRP A 40 7.71 -19.59 3.59
N GLY A 41 8.40 -18.47 3.76
CA GLY A 41 8.28 -17.67 4.97
C GLY A 41 6.88 -17.08 5.13
N ASP A 42 6.21 -16.70 4.05
CA ASP A 42 4.85 -16.17 4.08
C ASP A 42 3.81 -17.29 4.27
N ILE A 43 4.03 -18.48 3.72
CA ILE A 43 3.23 -19.68 4.02
C ILE A 43 3.38 -20.06 5.50
N GLU A 44 4.60 -20.15 6.03
CA GLU A 44 4.85 -20.42 7.45
C GLU A 44 4.16 -19.37 8.32
N ARG A 45 4.32 -18.09 7.96
CA ARG A 45 3.67 -16.96 8.64
C ARG A 45 2.15 -17.02 8.56
N THR A 46 1.57 -17.64 7.54
CA THR A 46 0.14 -17.91 7.44
C THR A 46 -0.31 -18.88 8.53
N PHE A 47 0.46 -19.94 8.80
CA PHE A 47 0.07 -21.02 9.71
C PHE A 47 0.47 -20.84 11.17
N ARG A 48 1.45 -19.98 11.47
CA ARG A 48 1.82 -19.63 12.86
C ARG A 48 0.61 -19.16 13.67
N THR A 49 0.64 -19.26 15.00
CA THR A 49 -0.47 -18.82 15.87
C THR A 49 -0.09 -17.63 16.76
N ASP A 50 1.20 -17.37 16.91
CA ASP A 50 1.78 -16.37 17.81
C ASP A 50 1.79 -14.94 17.26
N ILE A 51 1.60 -14.78 15.95
CA ILE A 51 1.62 -13.46 15.29
C ILE A 51 0.27 -12.76 15.46
N LYS A 52 0.28 -11.64 16.17
CA LYS A 52 -0.87 -10.80 16.47
C LYS A 52 -1.40 -10.06 15.26
N GLY A 53 -2.70 -9.78 15.31
CA GLY A 53 -3.38 -8.94 14.33
C GLY A 53 -3.74 -9.65 13.03
N ARG A 54 -3.41 -10.92 12.80
CA ARG A 54 -3.82 -11.61 11.55
C ARG A 54 -5.30 -11.98 11.51
N PRO A 55 -5.85 -12.22 10.31
CA PRO A 55 -7.21 -12.72 10.19
C PRO A 55 -7.34 -14.16 10.72
N ASN A 56 -8.57 -14.63 10.86
CA ASN A 56 -8.86 -16.00 11.32
C ASN A 56 -8.24 -17.07 10.39
N PHE A 57 -8.17 -18.31 10.88
CA PHE A 57 -7.51 -19.41 10.15
C PHE A 57 -8.11 -19.66 8.75
N PHE A 58 -9.43 -19.61 8.61
CA PHE A 58 -10.10 -19.85 7.33
C PHE A 58 -9.68 -18.83 6.27
N LEU A 59 -9.72 -17.53 6.59
CA LEU A 59 -9.27 -16.47 5.69
C LEU A 59 -7.78 -16.55 5.39
N ARG A 60 -6.96 -16.97 6.35
CA ARG A 60 -5.52 -17.21 6.15
C ARG A 60 -5.28 -18.32 5.14
N ALA A 61 -5.99 -19.44 5.25
CA ALA A 61 -5.89 -20.55 4.32
C ALA A 61 -6.29 -20.14 2.90
N LEU A 62 -7.42 -19.43 2.74
CA LEU A 62 -7.81 -18.87 1.44
C LEU A 62 -6.80 -17.83 0.91
N GLY A 63 -6.16 -17.10 1.82
CA GLY A 63 -5.11 -16.14 1.52
C GLY A 63 -3.88 -16.70 0.80
N LEU A 64 -3.68 -18.03 0.81
CA LEU A 64 -2.63 -18.67 -0.01
C LEU A 64 -2.83 -18.41 -1.50
N LEU A 65 -4.10 -18.33 -1.95
CA LEU A 65 -4.46 -18.00 -3.32
C LEU A 65 -4.00 -16.60 -3.74
N GLY A 66 -3.98 -15.65 -2.81
CA GLY A 66 -3.43 -14.30 -3.04
C GLY A 66 -1.92 -14.20 -2.79
N THR A 67 -1.38 -15.03 -1.89
CA THR A 67 0.04 -15.00 -1.49
C THR A 67 0.95 -15.45 -2.63
N ILE A 68 0.58 -16.49 -3.39
CA ILE A 68 1.40 -16.98 -4.52
C ILE A 68 1.49 -15.95 -5.66
N PRO A 69 0.39 -15.36 -6.17
CA PRO A 69 0.45 -14.29 -7.16
C PRO A 69 1.21 -13.06 -6.66
N GLY A 70 1.01 -12.65 -5.40
CA GLY A 70 1.75 -11.54 -4.81
C GLY A 70 3.26 -11.81 -4.76
N TRP A 71 3.65 -13.02 -4.36
CA TRP A 71 5.05 -13.46 -4.40
C TRP A 71 5.62 -13.42 -5.83
N LEU A 72 4.89 -13.95 -6.82
CA LEU A 72 5.32 -13.90 -8.23
C LEU A 72 5.44 -12.46 -8.72
N GLY A 73 4.48 -11.59 -8.45
CA GLY A 73 4.52 -10.17 -8.81
C GLY A 73 5.70 -9.45 -8.18
N GLY A 74 5.94 -9.66 -6.89
CA GLY A 74 7.13 -9.12 -6.21
C GLY A 74 8.43 -9.62 -6.83
N LYS A 75 8.52 -10.91 -7.17
CA LYS A 75 9.75 -11.50 -7.73
C LYS A 75 10.02 -11.11 -9.18
N LEU A 76 8.99 -11.09 -10.03
CA LEU A 76 9.11 -10.86 -11.47
C LEU A 76 9.02 -9.39 -11.83
N ASN A 77 8.04 -8.67 -11.27
CA ASN A 77 7.75 -7.29 -11.61
C ASN A 77 8.32 -6.28 -10.60
N ARG A 78 8.88 -6.78 -9.49
CA ARG A 78 9.40 -5.93 -8.40
C ARG A 78 8.32 -5.01 -7.86
N ASP A 79 7.12 -5.55 -7.70
CA ASP A 79 5.98 -4.79 -7.20
C ASP A 79 6.03 -4.69 -5.68
N ASN A 80 5.81 -3.49 -5.17
CA ASN A 80 5.54 -3.30 -3.75
C ASN A 80 4.11 -3.76 -3.48
N PHE A 81 3.90 -4.44 -2.36
CA PHE A 81 2.56 -4.85 -1.95
C PHE A 81 2.50 -5.16 -0.46
N TYR A 82 1.33 -4.94 0.14
CA TYR A 82 0.97 -5.48 1.44
C TYR A 82 0.13 -6.75 1.30
N ASN A 83 0.50 -7.80 2.03
CA ASN A 83 -0.27 -9.03 2.14
C ASN A 83 -1.08 -9.04 3.47
N PRO A 84 -2.41 -8.86 3.42
CA PRO A 84 -3.25 -8.81 4.62
C PRO A 84 -3.37 -10.14 5.37
N PHE A 85 -3.12 -11.28 4.71
CA PHE A 85 -3.24 -12.62 5.28
C PHE A 85 -2.04 -12.98 6.14
N THR A 86 -0.85 -12.57 5.72
CA THR A 86 0.40 -12.79 6.44
C THR A 86 0.80 -11.59 7.30
N ASN A 87 0.14 -10.45 7.13
CA ASN A 87 0.51 -9.19 7.77
C ASN A 87 1.96 -8.80 7.42
N THR A 88 2.30 -8.91 6.14
CA THR A 88 3.64 -8.66 5.61
C THR A 88 3.59 -7.55 4.56
N VAL A 89 4.46 -6.57 4.68
CA VAL A 89 4.72 -5.53 3.68
C VAL A 89 5.96 -5.94 2.88
N HIS A 90 5.87 -5.86 1.56
CA HIS A 90 6.97 -6.12 0.64
C HIS A 90 7.32 -4.84 -0.12
N VAL A 91 8.59 -4.45 -0.06
CA VAL A 91 9.09 -3.23 -0.73
C VAL A 91 10.26 -3.59 -1.60
N PHE A 92 10.07 -3.56 -2.92
CA PHE A 92 11.09 -3.86 -3.92
C PHE A 92 11.66 -2.62 -4.59
N ARG A 93 10.85 -1.58 -4.77
CA ARG A 93 11.27 -0.34 -5.44
C ARG A 93 11.75 0.69 -4.41
N PRO A 94 12.92 1.32 -4.60
CA PRO A 94 13.47 2.32 -3.69
C PRO A 94 12.79 3.69 -3.85
N VAL A 95 11.46 3.72 -3.90
CA VAL A 95 10.67 4.94 -3.92
C VAL A 95 10.00 5.05 -2.56
N LEU A 96 10.33 6.08 -1.80
CA LEU A 96 9.85 6.21 -0.42
C LEU A 96 8.31 6.25 -0.39
N ALA A 97 7.72 6.98 -1.35
CA ALA A 97 6.27 7.09 -1.51
C ALA A 97 5.57 5.73 -1.59
N THR A 98 6.02 4.84 -2.47
CA THR A 98 5.39 3.52 -2.63
C THR A 98 5.65 2.60 -1.44
N GLY A 99 6.83 2.66 -0.82
CA GLY A 99 7.10 1.91 0.41
C GLY A 99 6.18 2.34 1.55
N MET A 100 6.02 3.65 1.74
CA MET A 100 5.12 4.21 2.77
C MET A 100 3.65 3.96 2.48
N HIS A 101 3.25 3.90 1.20
CA HIS A 101 1.92 3.50 0.78
C HIS A 101 1.58 2.08 1.28
N GLU A 102 2.45 1.10 1.07
CA GLU A 102 2.20 -0.28 1.54
C GLU A 102 2.19 -0.39 3.07
N VAL A 103 3.03 0.39 3.76
CA VAL A 103 2.96 0.51 5.22
C VAL A 103 1.62 1.12 5.66
N GLY A 104 1.09 2.05 4.86
CA GLY A 104 -0.25 2.62 5.01
C GLY A 104 -1.35 1.56 4.95
N HIS A 105 -1.27 0.62 4.00
CA HIS A 105 -2.16 -0.55 3.95
C HIS A 105 -2.05 -1.38 5.22
N ALA A 106 -0.84 -1.72 5.65
CA ALA A 106 -0.64 -2.47 6.90
C ALA A 106 -1.28 -1.78 8.09
N LYS A 107 -1.10 -0.46 8.21
CA LYS A 107 -1.68 0.34 9.30
C LYS A 107 -3.20 0.43 9.20
N PHE A 108 -3.77 0.49 8.00
CA PHE A 108 -5.21 0.45 7.81
C PHE A 108 -5.81 -0.82 8.42
N PHE A 109 -5.26 -1.99 8.10
CA PHE A 109 -5.77 -3.28 8.60
C PHE A 109 -5.49 -3.49 10.09
N ASP A 110 -4.36 -3.00 10.59
CA ASP A 110 -4.00 -3.03 12.01
C ASP A 110 -5.02 -2.29 12.90
N GLU A 111 -5.59 -1.20 12.39
CA GLU A 111 -6.55 -0.38 13.14
C GLU A 111 -7.99 -0.91 13.15
N ARG A 112 -8.32 -1.92 12.31
CA ARG A 112 -9.71 -2.38 12.14
C ARG A 112 -10.18 -3.26 13.30
N THR A 113 -11.30 -2.90 13.91
CA THR A 113 -12.01 -3.78 14.86
C THR A 113 -12.49 -5.06 14.20
N HIS A 114 -13.05 -4.96 12.98
CA HIS A 114 -13.54 -6.11 12.21
C HIS A 114 -12.58 -6.51 11.10
N ARG A 115 -11.30 -6.71 11.44
CA ARG A 115 -10.26 -7.00 10.44
C ARG A 115 -10.62 -8.16 9.51
N ASN A 116 -11.21 -9.24 10.01
CA ASN A 116 -11.63 -10.39 9.19
C ASN A 116 -12.56 -9.99 8.05
N LEU A 117 -13.53 -9.10 8.30
CA LEU A 117 -14.45 -8.62 7.27
C LEU A 117 -13.69 -7.87 6.17
N TRP A 118 -12.78 -6.97 6.58
CA TRP A 118 -11.97 -6.20 5.65
C TRP A 118 -11.03 -7.09 4.84
N VAL A 119 -10.37 -8.07 5.45
CA VAL A 119 -9.50 -8.99 4.72
C VAL A 119 -10.31 -9.93 3.82
N GLY A 120 -11.48 -10.39 4.25
CA GLY A 120 -12.41 -11.14 3.41
C GLY A 120 -12.85 -10.36 2.17
N ALA A 121 -13.12 -9.07 2.31
CA ALA A 121 -13.45 -8.19 1.19
C ALA A 121 -12.30 -8.05 0.17
N THR A 122 -11.03 -8.18 0.57
CA THR A 122 -9.91 -8.24 -0.39
C THR A 122 -9.84 -9.54 -1.19
N LEU A 123 -10.35 -10.66 -0.65
CA LEU A 123 -10.41 -11.93 -1.36
C LEU A 123 -11.52 -11.95 -2.40
N LEU A 124 -12.59 -11.21 -2.16
CA LEU A 124 -13.80 -11.31 -2.97
C LEU A 124 -13.56 -10.98 -4.45
N PRO A 125 -12.85 -9.89 -4.82
CA PRO A 125 -12.45 -9.66 -6.21
C PRO A 125 -11.64 -10.83 -6.79
N PHE A 126 -10.70 -11.40 -6.02
CA PHE A 126 -9.88 -12.52 -6.51
C PHE A 126 -10.73 -13.78 -6.77
N ILE A 127 -11.63 -14.13 -5.84
CA ILE A 127 -12.50 -15.31 -5.96
C ILE A 127 -13.50 -15.12 -7.09
N ILE A 128 -14.15 -13.95 -7.14
CA ILE A 128 -15.17 -13.65 -8.15
C ILE A 128 -14.54 -13.57 -9.53
N ASP A 129 -13.50 -12.74 -9.72
CA ASP A 129 -12.89 -12.49 -11.03
C ASP A 129 -12.18 -13.74 -11.61
N ARG A 130 -11.72 -14.67 -10.77
CA ARG A 130 -10.92 -15.83 -11.21
C ARG A 130 -11.64 -17.18 -11.16
N LEU A 131 -12.62 -17.38 -10.27
CA LEU A 131 -13.20 -18.72 -10.02
C LEU A 131 -14.66 -18.85 -10.45
N ILE A 132 -15.50 -17.84 -10.23
CA ILE A 132 -16.97 -18.00 -10.37
C ILE A 132 -17.43 -17.66 -11.79
N ALA A 133 -16.96 -16.54 -12.32
CA ALA A 133 -17.17 -16.17 -13.70
C ALA A 133 -15.97 -15.32 -14.11
N PRO A 134 -15.39 -15.52 -15.31
CA PRO A 134 -14.44 -14.58 -15.88
C PRO A 134 -15.20 -13.32 -16.32
N TRP A 135 -16.10 -12.81 -15.48
CA TRP A 135 -16.65 -11.48 -15.54
C TRP A 135 -15.61 -10.62 -14.86
N PRO A 136 -14.65 -10.03 -15.59
CA PRO A 136 -13.37 -9.61 -15.01
C PRO A 136 -13.43 -8.40 -14.07
N PHE A 137 -14.62 -8.04 -13.59
CA PHE A 137 -14.99 -6.69 -13.23
C PHE A 137 -16.06 -6.61 -12.13
N LEU A 138 -16.50 -7.72 -11.53
CA LEU A 138 -17.47 -7.68 -10.42
C LEU A 138 -16.71 -7.43 -9.10
N ARG A 139 -16.25 -6.18 -8.96
CA ARG A 139 -15.58 -5.66 -7.77
C ARG A 139 -16.59 -5.12 -6.78
N ILE A 140 -16.26 -5.17 -5.49
CA ILE A 140 -17.03 -4.43 -4.48
C ILE A 140 -16.87 -2.93 -4.84
N PRO A 141 -17.97 -2.23 -5.13
CA PRO A 141 -17.90 -0.84 -5.57
C PRO A 141 -17.15 0.04 -4.59
N ILE A 142 -16.24 0.88 -5.11
CA ILE A 142 -15.49 1.89 -4.35
C ILE A 142 -14.52 1.29 -3.32
N TYR A 143 -14.56 -0.01 -3.07
CA TYR A 143 -13.77 -0.66 -2.04
C TYR A 143 -12.26 -0.51 -2.29
N THR A 144 -11.82 -0.77 -3.52
CA THR A 144 -10.41 -0.63 -3.90
C THR A 144 -9.96 0.81 -3.70
N SER A 145 -10.70 1.76 -4.28
CA SER A 145 -10.41 3.19 -4.15
C SER A 145 -10.38 3.63 -2.70
N PHE A 146 -11.31 3.15 -1.88
CA PHE A 146 -11.31 3.46 -0.45
C PHE A 146 -10.05 2.92 0.25
N LEU A 147 -9.65 1.68 -0.01
CA LEU A 147 -8.41 1.12 0.55
C LEU A 147 -7.18 1.93 0.13
N GLU A 148 -7.04 2.22 -1.16
CA GLU A 148 -5.90 2.94 -1.72
C GLU A 148 -5.83 4.39 -1.19
N TRP A 149 -6.98 5.06 -1.08
CA TRP A 149 -7.08 6.37 -0.42
C TRP A 149 -6.64 6.29 1.04
N GLN A 150 -7.12 5.32 1.79
CA GLN A 150 -6.81 5.13 3.21
C GLN A 150 -5.33 4.79 3.45
N ALA A 151 -4.70 4.06 2.53
CA ALA A 151 -3.26 3.81 2.54
C ALA A 151 -2.47 5.11 2.32
N ASN A 152 -2.85 5.92 1.32
CA ASN A 152 -2.24 7.23 1.09
C ASN A 152 -2.39 8.17 2.30
N VAL A 153 -3.58 8.28 2.89
CA VAL A 153 -3.81 9.10 4.11
C VAL A 153 -2.85 8.71 5.24
N ARG A 154 -2.62 7.41 5.43
CA ARG A 154 -1.72 6.92 6.47
C ARG A 154 -0.26 7.16 6.12
N ALA A 155 0.12 6.94 4.86
CA ALA A 155 1.46 7.24 4.38
C ALA A 155 1.81 8.73 4.56
N MET A 156 0.87 9.63 4.26
CA MET A 156 1.07 11.08 4.38
C MET A 156 1.42 11.55 5.79
N LYS A 157 0.93 10.84 6.81
CA LYS A 157 1.24 11.11 8.23
C LYS A 157 2.67 10.73 8.63
N GLN A 158 3.34 9.92 7.82
CA GLN A 158 4.66 9.36 8.13
C GLN A 158 5.81 10.06 7.40
N PHE A 159 5.52 10.90 6.40
CA PHE A 159 6.53 11.81 5.87
C PHE A 159 6.86 12.88 6.90
N PHE A 160 8.10 13.33 6.94
CA PHE A 160 8.53 14.31 7.95
C PHE A 160 8.27 15.75 7.50
N THR A 161 8.37 16.01 6.20
CA THR A 161 8.43 17.35 5.63
C THR A 161 7.37 17.53 4.56
N ASP A 162 6.97 18.77 4.30
CA ASP A 162 6.01 19.03 3.24
C ASP A 162 6.61 18.76 1.85
N THR A 163 7.90 19.00 1.66
CA THR A 163 8.61 18.62 0.43
C THR A 163 8.53 17.12 0.15
N GLU A 164 8.77 16.26 1.16
CA GLU A 164 8.61 14.81 1.00
C GLU A 164 7.17 14.43 0.60
N ARG A 165 6.18 15.11 1.19
CA ARG A 165 4.76 14.89 0.87
C ARG A 165 4.43 15.30 -0.56
N GLU A 166 4.93 16.45 -1.02
CA GLU A 166 4.75 16.90 -2.40
C GLU A 166 5.39 15.92 -3.39
N GLU A 167 6.59 15.42 -3.10
CA GLU A 167 7.24 14.39 -3.90
C GLU A 167 6.45 13.07 -3.89
N ALA A 168 5.90 12.68 -2.74
CA ALA A 168 5.05 11.51 -2.63
C ALA A 168 3.76 11.64 -3.44
N LEU A 169 3.12 12.81 -3.45
CA LEU A 169 1.91 13.06 -4.24
C LEU A 169 2.15 12.88 -5.74
N ARG A 170 3.34 13.22 -6.26
CA ARG A 170 3.72 13.00 -7.67
C ARG A 170 3.64 11.53 -8.10
N VAL A 171 3.72 10.62 -7.13
CA VAL A 171 3.62 9.17 -7.35
C VAL A 171 2.24 8.65 -6.96
N MET A 172 1.74 9.06 -5.80
CA MET A 172 0.51 8.53 -5.20
C MET A 172 -0.77 9.02 -5.90
N GLU A 173 -0.84 10.29 -6.33
CA GLU A 173 -2.07 10.82 -6.97
C GLU A 173 -2.33 10.16 -8.34
N PRO A 174 -1.34 10.02 -9.25
CA PRO A 174 -1.55 9.27 -10.49
C PRO A 174 -1.91 7.81 -10.25
N ALA A 175 -1.26 7.15 -9.27
CA ALA A 175 -1.57 5.77 -8.90
C ALA A 175 -3.02 5.67 -8.39
N PHE A 176 -3.41 6.51 -7.42
CA PHE A 176 -4.78 6.60 -6.92
C PHE A 176 -5.80 6.87 -8.04
N GLY A 177 -5.44 7.75 -8.97
CA GLY A 177 -6.22 8.08 -10.15
C GLY A 177 -6.54 6.89 -11.04
N THR A 178 -5.79 5.78 -10.97
CA THR A 178 -6.14 4.55 -11.70
C THR A 178 -7.29 3.78 -11.06
N TYR A 179 -7.46 3.83 -9.74
CA TYR A 179 -8.44 3.01 -9.03
C TYR A 179 -9.84 3.61 -9.06
N LEU A 180 -9.96 4.92 -8.84
CA LEU A 180 -11.26 5.58 -8.73
C LEU A 180 -12.10 5.46 -10.01
N PRO A 181 -11.59 5.79 -11.21
CA PRO A 181 -12.33 5.59 -12.45
C PRO A 181 -12.61 4.12 -12.73
N THR A 182 -11.71 3.20 -12.37
CA THR A 182 -11.96 1.76 -12.53
C THR A 182 -13.12 1.29 -11.65
N ASP A 183 -13.18 1.69 -10.38
CA ASP A 183 -14.29 1.33 -9.50
C ASP A 183 -15.62 1.97 -9.95
N VAL A 184 -15.59 3.26 -10.35
CA VAL A 184 -16.78 3.97 -10.87
C VAL A 184 -17.27 3.33 -12.17
N LEU A 185 -16.37 2.96 -13.07
CA LEU A 185 -16.77 2.34 -14.33
C LEU A 185 -17.19 0.89 -14.15
N SER A 186 -16.61 0.15 -13.18
CA SER A 186 -17.08 -1.21 -12.85
C SER A 186 -18.55 -1.23 -12.44
N LEU A 187 -19.00 -0.18 -11.74
CA LEU A 187 -20.41 0.03 -11.39
C LEU A 187 -21.30 0.33 -12.61
N ALA A 188 -20.83 1.20 -13.51
CA ALA A 188 -21.63 1.69 -14.62
C ALA A 188 -21.58 0.78 -15.87
N ALA A 189 -20.54 -0.04 -16.01
CA ALA A 189 -20.27 -0.85 -17.20
C ALA A 189 -21.42 -1.75 -17.64
N PRO A 190 -22.20 -2.40 -16.74
CA PRO A 190 -23.36 -3.21 -17.14
C PRO A 190 -24.47 -2.40 -17.82
N PHE A 191 -24.50 -1.07 -17.62
CA PHE A 191 -25.56 -0.18 -18.11
C PHE A 191 -25.13 0.67 -19.30
N ILE A 192 -23.85 0.62 -19.67
CA ILE A 192 -23.30 1.40 -20.79
C ILE A 192 -23.03 0.45 -21.96
N PRO A 193 -23.61 0.69 -23.15
CA PRO A 193 -23.25 -0.07 -24.35
C PRO A 193 -21.73 -0.02 -24.61
N GLY A 194 -21.08 -1.17 -24.63
CA GLY A 194 -19.62 -1.25 -24.73
C GLY A 194 -18.86 -0.81 -23.48
N GLY A 195 -19.53 -0.65 -22.33
CA GLY A 195 -18.94 -0.22 -21.05
C GLY A 195 -17.72 -1.04 -20.64
N PHE A 196 -17.71 -2.35 -20.94
CA PHE A 196 -16.56 -3.21 -20.71
C PHE A 196 -15.32 -2.85 -21.56
N ALA A 197 -15.49 -2.34 -22.78
CA ALA A 197 -14.35 -1.86 -23.57
C ALA A 197 -13.75 -0.59 -22.97
N TRP A 198 -14.59 0.31 -22.44
CA TRP A 198 -14.15 1.51 -21.74
C TRP A 198 -13.34 1.20 -20.47
N MET A 199 -13.57 0.04 -19.84
CA MET A 199 -12.82 -0.37 -18.65
C MET A 199 -11.32 -0.57 -18.90
N LEU A 200 -10.91 -0.87 -20.13
CA LEU A 200 -9.50 -0.98 -20.49
C LEU A 200 -8.82 0.41 -20.57
N ALA A 201 -9.57 1.44 -20.95
CA ALA A 201 -9.07 2.80 -21.09
C ALA A 201 -9.12 3.60 -19.77
N ALA A 202 -10.04 3.25 -18.85
CA ALA A 202 -10.27 3.98 -17.62
C ALA A 202 -9.03 4.11 -16.70
N PRO A 203 -8.21 3.07 -16.46
CA PRO A 203 -6.99 3.22 -15.66
C PRO A 203 -6.00 4.21 -16.29
N ILE A 204 -5.88 4.20 -17.62
CA ILE A 204 -4.96 5.09 -18.35
C ILE A 204 -5.45 6.54 -18.25
N ALA A 205 -6.74 6.78 -18.54
CA ALA A 205 -7.34 8.10 -18.41
C ALA A 205 -7.22 8.64 -16.98
N GLY A 206 -7.43 7.76 -15.99
CA GLY A 206 -7.27 8.06 -14.58
C GLY A 206 -5.85 8.43 -14.17
N ALA A 207 -4.85 7.66 -14.62
CA ALA A 207 -3.43 7.96 -14.40
C ALA A 207 -3.05 9.32 -15.00
N VAL A 208 -3.50 9.59 -16.23
CA VAL A 208 -3.26 10.87 -16.92
C VAL A 208 -3.90 12.03 -16.16
N ALA A 209 -5.16 11.91 -15.75
CA ALA A 209 -5.85 12.91 -14.96
C ALA A 209 -5.13 13.18 -13.63
N GLY A 210 -4.67 12.14 -12.94
CA GLY A 210 -3.89 12.27 -11.71
C GLY A 210 -2.55 12.99 -11.94
N HIS A 211 -1.85 12.68 -13.03
CA HIS A 211 -0.63 13.42 -13.42
C HIS A 211 -0.90 14.89 -13.74
N ILE A 212 -2.02 15.21 -14.41
CA ILE A 212 -2.40 16.59 -14.73
C ILE A 212 -2.73 17.34 -13.43
N VAL A 213 -3.59 16.79 -12.57
CA VAL A 213 -3.98 17.40 -11.29
C VAL A 213 -2.77 17.69 -10.42
N ASN A 214 -1.77 16.79 -10.42
CA ASN A 214 -0.54 16.97 -9.68
C ASN A 214 0.39 18.06 -10.25
N ARG A 215 0.33 18.32 -11.56
CA ARG A 215 1.21 19.29 -12.26
C ARG A 215 0.63 20.68 -12.42
N LEU A 216 -0.68 20.85 -12.30
CA LEU A 216 -1.32 22.16 -12.44
C LEU A 216 -0.75 23.13 -11.38
N PRO A 217 -0.26 24.31 -11.78
CA PRO A 217 0.40 25.23 -10.86
C PRO A 217 -0.56 25.63 -9.74
N TRP A 218 -0.13 25.35 -8.50
CA TRP A 218 -0.89 25.57 -7.25
C TRP A 218 -1.32 27.02 -6.98
N ASN A 219 -0.86 27.96 -7.79
CA ASN A 219 -0.97 29.39 -7.54
C ASN A 219 -2.39 29.96 -7.71
N GLY A 220 -3.36 29.16 -8.20
CA GLY A 220 -4.74 29.59 -8.45
C GLY A 220 -5.81 29.08 -7.49
N ILE A 221 -5.50 28.12 -6.60
CA ILE A 221 -6.48 27.52 -5.69
C ILE A 221 -6.03 27.78 -4.25
N LYS A 222 -6.36 28.99 -3.77
CA LYS A 222 -5.96 29.52 -2.45
C LYS A 222 -6.36 28.64 -1.24
N ASP A 223 -7.31 27.72 -1.41
CA ASP A 223 -7.89 26.93 -0.31
C ASP A 223 -7.55 25.44 -0.30
N ARG A 224 -6.66 24.97 -1.18
CA ARG A 224 -6.31 23.53 -1.23
C ARG A 224 -5.02 23.20 -0.51
N LYS A 225 -4.96 23.56 0.78
CA LYS A 225 -3.94 23.10 1.73
C LYS A 225 -4.07 21.61 2.07
N GLU A 226 -5.14 20.90 1.67
CA GLU A 226 -5.35 19.51 2.06
C GLU A 226 -5.21 18.50 0.90
N ARG A 227 -4.48 17.38 1.13
CA ARG A 227 -4.46 16.19 0.25
C ARG A 227 -4.42 14.92 1.08
N PHE A 228 -5.24 13.93 0.71
CA PHE A 228 -5.37 12.67 1.47
C PHE A 228 -5.50 12.92 2.99
N GLY A 229 -6.33 13.89 3.38
CA GLY A 229 -6.54 14.22 4.80
C GLY A 229 -5.39 14.96 5.50
N TYR A 230 -4.34 15.37 4.77
CA TYR A 230 -3.19 16.09 5.32
C TYR A 230 -3.18 17.55 4.88
N VAL A 231 -3.04 18.47 5.84
CA VAL A 231 -2.92 19.91 5.61
C VAL A 231 -1.44 20.31 5.51
N PHE A 232 -1.02 20.88 4.37
CA PHE A 232 0.32 21.43 4.16
C PHE A 232 0.52 22.70 4.99
N GLU A 233 1.54 22.67 5.85
CA GLU A 233 1.83 23.71 6.85
C GLU A 233 3.00 24.62 6.44
N GLY A 234 3.68 24.31 5.32
CA GLY A 234 4.89 24.99 4.87
C GLY A 234 6.17 24.53 5.59
N LYS A 235 6.14 23.36 6.23
CA LYS A 235 7.31 22.80 6.95
C LYS A 235 8.37 22.35 5.95
N LYS A 236 9.44 23.14 5.83
CA LYS A 236 10.62 22.81 5.02
C LYS A 236 11.41 21.68 5.66
N ALA A 237 12.10 20.89 4.83
CA ALA A 237 13.00 19.88 5.31
C ALA A 237 14.15 20.52 6.14
N PRO A 238 14.52 19.93 7.28
CA PRO A 238 15.81 20.25 7.88
C PRO A 238 16.90 19.86 6.87
N VAL A 239 17.96 20.68 6.77
CA VAL A 239 19.15 20.36 5.98
C VAL A 239 19.67 19.02 6.50
N ALA A 240 19.70 18.00 5.64
CA ALA A 240 20.05 16.64 6.06
C ALA A 240 21.53 16.57 6.44
N ASP A 241 21.82 16.27 7.71
CA ASP A 241 23.14 15.77 8.09
C ASP A 241 23.32 14.39 7.46
N ALA A 242 24.45 14.22 6.75
CA ALA A 242 24.81 12.98 6.09
C ALA A 242 24.90 11.84 7.13
N LEU A 243 24.09 10.80 6.96
CA LEU A 243 24.16 9.59 7.80
C LEU A 243 25.36 8.75 7.37
N ASP A 244 26.17 8.35 8.37
CA ASP A 244 27.32 7.43 8.24
C ASP A 244 26.84 5.99 7.96
N ASP A 245 27.41 5.38 6.92
CA ASP A 245 27.08 4.07 6.33
C ASP A 245 27.39 2.86 7.22
N THR A 246 27.99 3.02 8.40
CA THR A 246 28.60 1.90 9.15
C THR A 246 27.69 1.15 10.13
N GLN A 247 26.41 1.51 10.30
CA GLN A 247 25.57 0.86 11.32
C GLN A 247 24.35 0.10 10.79
N VAL A 248 24.26 -1.15 11.26
CA VAL A 248 23.06 -1.99 11.45
C VAL A 248 22.73 -3.00 10.34
N ARG A 249 23.03 -4.27 10.65
CA ARG A 249 22.44 -5.47 10.05
C ARG A 249 21.26 -5.93 10.91
N PHE A 250 20.11 -6.17 10.26
CA PHE A 250 18.87 -6.76 10.78
C PHE A 250 18.10 -5.96 11.84
N ALA A 251 17.05 -5.25 11.39
CA ALA A 251 16.01 -4.72 12.27
C ALA A 251 14.70 -5.47 12.02
N SER A 252 14.30 -6.32 12.97
CA SER A 252 12.91 -6.74 13.14
C SER A 252 12.32 -5.93 14.28
N ALA A 253 11.36 -5.05 14.02
CA ALA A 253 10.58 -4.42 15.07
C ALA A 253 9.57 -5.45 15.62
N ARG A 254 9.93 -6.16 16.70
CA ARG A 254 8.91 -6.77 17.57
C ARG A 254 8.33 -5.63 18.41
N ALA A 255 7.01 -5.54 18.48
CA ALA A 255 6.38 -4.71 19.50
C ALA A 255 6.86 -5.20 20.88
N PRO A 256 7.24 -4.31 21.82
CA PRO A 256 7.52 -4.73 23.18
C PRO A 256 6.29 -5.46 23.73
N ALA A 257 6.51 -6.63 24.33
CA ALA A 257 5.45 -7.38 24.99
C ALA A 257 4.89 -6.50 26.11
N THR A 258 3.71 -5.93 25.90
CA THR A 258 2.96 -5.30 26.99
C THR A 258 2.57 -6.40 27.96
N SER A 259 3.27 -6.46 29.10
CA SER A 259 2.84 -7.25 30.23
C SER A 259 1.51 -6.67 30.70
N ARG A 260 0.41 -7.35 30.39
CA ARG A 260 -0.81 -7.18 31.18
C ARG A 260 -0.45 -7.65 32.58
N LYS A 261 -0.41 -6.72 33.53
CA LYS A 261 -0.64 -7.08 34.93
C LYS A 261 -2.06 -7.65 35.00
N ILE A 262 -2.14 -8.78 35.68
CA ILE A 262 -3.29 -9.65 35.91
C ILE A 262 -4.48 -8.84 36.43
#